data_AF-A0A5N7BWQ4-F1
#
_entry.id   AF-A0A5N7BWQ4-F1
#
_cell.length_a   1.000
_cell.length_b   1.000
_cell.length_c   1.000
_cell.angle_alpha   90.00
_cell.angle_beta   90.00
_cell.angle_gamma   90.00
#
_symmetry.space_group_name_H-M   'P 1'
#
loop_
_entity.id
_entity.type
_entity.pdbx_description
1 polymer ?
#
loop_
_entity_poly.entity_id
_entity_poly.type
_entity_poly.pdbx_seq_one_letter_code
_entity_poly.pdbx_strand_id
1 'polypeptide(L)'
;MLPAEGQPNAVGVNGIDVRGKYVYYTSTTQMLYARVPVDEKATATGPVEIIASSFTPDDFMLTRDGSAYISTNPQNGVVKVDPHGRVKLLAGNAFKIEVGGSTAVASSRDGSVLYVTTSGAQFSPILGKTIEPAKVVAVHV
;
A
#
# COMPACT_ATOMS: atom_id res chain seq x y z
N MET A 1 -13.44 0.61 7.70
CA MET A 1 -12.62 0.54 8.94
C MET A 1 -12.22 1.96 9.31
N LEU A 2 -12.40 2.36 10.57
CA LEU A 2 -12.02 3.71 11.03
C LEU A 2 -10.48 3.84 11.14
N PRO A 3 -9.91 5.06 11.09
CA PRO A 3 -8.51 5.27 11.48
C PRO A 3 -8.20 4.72 12.88
N ALA A 4 -6.93 4.42 13.17
CA ALA A 4 -6.49 4.14 14.53
C ALA A 4 -6.72 5.35 15.46
N GLU A 5 -7.15 5.09 16.69
CA GLU A 5 -7.40 6.12 17.69
C GLU A 5 -6.11 6.85 18.11
N GLY A 6 -6.24 8.13 18.46
CA GLY A 6 -5.12 8.94 18.99
C GLY A 6 -4.05 9.33 17.97
N GLN A 7 -4.24 9.04 16.69
CA GLN A 7 -3.26 9.35 15.65
C GLN A 7 -3.29 10.84 15.27
N PRO A 8 -2.13 11.51 15.16
CA PRO A 8 -2.07 12.93 14.81
C PRO A 8 -2.61 13.21 13.41
N ASN A 9 -2.52 12.22 12.51
CA ASN A 9 -3.06 12.27 11.16
C ASN A 9 -3.92 11.02 10.94
N ALA A 10 -5.22 11.13 11.20
CA ALA A 10 -6.15 10.00 11.18
C ALA A 10 -6.56 9.61 9.75
N VAL A 11 -5.92 8.56 9.21
CA VAL A 11 -6.21 8.02 7.87
C VAL A 11 -6.70 6.57 7.98
N GLY A 12 -7.91 6.32 7.46
CA GLY A 12 -8.58 5.03 7.54
C GLY A 12 -8.23 4.12 6.36
N VAL A 13 -9.27 3.61 5.69
CA VAL A 13 -9.11 2.80 4.49
C VAL A 13 -8.59 3.65 3.33
N ASN A 14 -7.58 3.15 2.60
CA ASN A 14 -7.09 3.74 1.35
C ASN A 14 -7.38 2.84 0.15
N GLY A 15 -6.49 1.89 -0.14
CA GLY A 15 -6.65 0.98 -1.27
C GLY A 15 -7.75 -0.04 -1.03
N ILE A 16 -8.46 -0.42 -2.10
CA ILE A 16 -9.50 -1.45 -2.10
C ILE A 16 -9.44 -2.24 -3.41
N ASP A 17 -9.51 -3.58 -3.33
CA ASP A 17 -9.68 -4.47 -4.49
C ASP A 17 -10.63 -5.62 -4.13
N VAL A 18 -11.34 -6.18 -5.11
CA VAL A 18 -12.27 -7.30 -4.93
C VAL A 18 -11.78 -8.51 -5.72
N ARG A 19 -11.54 -9.64 -5.03
CA ARG A 19 -11.18 -10.92 -5.68
C ARG A 19 -12.00 -12.06 -5.13
N GLY A 20 -12.79 -12.67 -6.00
CA GLY A 20 -13.70 -13.75 -5.63
C GLY A 20 -14.66 -13.27 -4.54
N LYS A 21 -14.66 -13.95 -3.39
CA LYS A 21 -15.52 -13.64 -2.24
C LYS A 21 -14.86 -12.73 -1.22
N TYR A 22 -13.83 -11.98 -1.59
CA TYR A 22 -13.07 -11.14 -0.65
C TYR A 22 -12.94 -9.71 -1.15
N VAL A 23 -13.13 -8.77 -0.23
CA VAL A 23 -12.69 -7.39 -0.37
C VAL A 23 -11.34 -7.27 0.36
N TYR A 24 -10.30 -6.94 -0.38
CA TYR A 24 -8.97 -6.61 0.11
C TYR A 24 -8.89 -5.11 0.33
N TYR A 25 -8.24 -4.68 1.39
CA TYR A 25 -8.07 -3.27 1.68
C TYR A 25 -6.83 -2.99 2.51
N THR A 26 -6.35 -1.76 2.45
CA THR A 26 -5.35 -1.23 3.37
C THR A 26 -6.03 -0.32 4.39
N SER A 27 -5.50 -0.28 5.62
CA SER A 27 -5.89 0.68 6.64
C SER A 27 -4.65 1.39 7.15
N THR A 28 -4.48 2.64 6.77
CA THR A 28 -3.20 3.35 6.83
C THR A 28 -2.70 3.55 8.23
N THR A 29 -3.48 4.18 9.12
CA THR A 29 -3.02 4.42 10.49
C THR A 29 -3.21 3.23 11.41
N GLN A 30 -4.06 2.26 11.05
CA GLN A 30 -4.03 0.95 11.72
C GLN A 30 -2.82 0.10 11.28
N MET A 31 -2.12 0.52 10.23
CA MET A 31 -0.93 -0.16 9.70
C MET A 31 -1.21 -1.59 9.25
N LEU A 32 -2.32 -1.78 8.52
CA LEU A 32 -2.82 -3.10 8.10
C LEU A 32 -3.00 -3.20 6.58
N TYR A 33 -2.62 -4.36 6.03
CA TYR A 33 -3.16 -4.89 4.79
C TYR A 33 -4.01 -6.12 5.14
N ALA A 34 -5.28 -6.10 4.78
CA ALA A 34 -6.26 -7.07 5.25
C ALA A 34 -7.28 -7.41 4.16
N ARG A 35 -8.09 -8.43 4.42
CA ARG A 35 -9.26 -8.76 3.61
C ARG A 35 -10.44 -9.15 4.48
N VAL A 36 -11.64 -9.06 3.94
CA VAL A 36 -12.88 -9.52 4.58
C VAL A 36 -13.68 -10.35 3.59
N PRO A 37 -14.20 -11.53 3.99
CA PRO A 37 -15.06 -12.30 3.11
C PRO A 37 -16.42 -11.61 2.97
N VAL A 38 -16.97 -11.57 1.76
CA VAL A 38 -18.22 -10.91 1.43
C VAL A 38 -19.15 -11.75 0.56
N ASP A 39 -20.45 -11.45 0.62
CA ASP A 39 -21.46 -11.93 -0.32
C ASP A 39 -21.50 -11.11 -1.63
N GLU A 40 -22.42 -11.46 -2.52
CA GLU A 40 -22.62 -10.78 -3.82
C GLU A 40 -23.04 -9.30 -3.70
N LYS A 41 -23.45 -8.86 -2.51
CA LYS A 41 -23.83 -7.48 -2.20
C LYS A 41 -22.74 -6.74 -1.42
N ALA A 42 -21.54 -7.31 -1.32
CA ALA A 42 -20.42 -6.82 -0.52
C ALA A 42 -20.72 -6.75 1.00
N THR A 43 -21.66 -7.55 1.49
CA THR A 43 -21.92 -7.69 2.93
C THR A 43 -20.89 -8.63 3.53
N ALA A 44 -20.25 -8.24 4.64
CA ALA A 44 -19.29 -9.11 5.32
C ALA A 44 -19.95 -10.41 5.81
N THR A 45 -19.39 -11.55 5.44
CA THR A 45 -19.88 -12.89 5.82
C THR A 45 -19.02 -13.56 6.88
N GLY A 46 -18.01 -12.85 7.39
CA GLY A 46 -17.02 -13.37 8.34
C GLY A 46 -16.11 -12.28 8.88
N PRO A 47 -15.14 -12.64 9.73
CA PRO A 47 -14.22 -11.68 10.33
C PRO A 47 -13.23 -11.11 9.30
N VAL A 48 -12.63 -9.97 9.66
CA VAL A 48 -11.46 -9.44 8.95
C VAL A 48 -10.27 -10.39 9.15
N GLU A 49 -9.58 -10.69 8.06
CA GLU A 49 -8.33 -11.45 8.02
C GLU A 49 -7.18 -10.47 7.76
N ILE A 50 -6.26 -10.32 8.72
CA ILE A 50 -5.05 -9.50 8.56
C ILE A 50 -4.01 -10.32 7.79
N ILE A 51 -3.52 -9.78 6.68
CA ILE A 51 -2.50 -10.43 5.83
C ILE A 51 -1.11 -9.95 6.23
N ALA A 52 -0.93 -8.64 6.41
CA ALA A 52 0.33 -8.06 6.86
C ALA A 52 0.07 -6.82 7.71
N SER A 53 1.03 -6.48 8.57
CA SER A 53 0.96 -5.33 9.47
C SER A 53 2.33 -4.69 9.72
N SER A 54 2.37 -3.64 10.55
CA SER A 54 3.60 -2.96 10.99
C SER A 54 4.28 -2.08 9.94
N PHE A 55 3.54 -1.65 8.92
CA PHE A 55 3.94 -0.60 7.98
C PHE A 55 2.74 0.29 7.67
N THR A 56 2.94 1.47 7.08
CA THR A 56 1.90 2.45 6.78
C THR A 56 1.51 2.33 5.32
N PRO A 57 0.54 1.46 4.97
CA PRO A 57 0.12 1.30 3.58
C PRO A 57 -0.71 2.49 3.11
N ASP A 58 -0.55 2.83 1.84
CA ASP A 58 -1.45 3.68 1.09
C ASP A 58 -2.29 2.79 0.16
N ASP A 59 -2.32 3.02 -1.15
CA ASP A 59 -2.98 2.12 -2.10
C ASP A 59 -2.14 0.85 -2.42
N PHE A 60 -2.74 -0.12 -3.12
CA PHE A 60 -2.09 -1.36 -3.54
C PHE A 60 -2.61 -1.89 -4.88
N MET A 61 -1.81 -2.75 -5.50
CA MET A 61 -2.23 -3.58 -6.63
C MET A 61 -2.06 -5.05 -6.27
N LEU A 62 -3.15 -5.82 -6.33
CA LEU A 62 -3.15 -7.27 -6.14
C LEU A 62 -2.90 -7.99 -7.47
N THR A 63 -1.98 -8.93 -7.45
CA THR A 63 -1.61 -9.74 -8.60
C THR A 63 -2.39 -11.04 -8.64
N ARG A 64 -2.34 -11.74 -9.78
CA ARG A 64 -3.04 -13.03 -9.97
C ARG A 64 -2.53 -14.14 -9.05
N ASP A 65 -1.26 -14.07 -8.60
CA ASP A 65 -0.67 -15.06 -7.68
C ASP A 65 -1.05 -14.79 -6.21
N GLY A 66 -1.80 -13.72 -5.94
CA GLY A 66 -2.21 -13.31 -4.60
C GLY A 66 -1.22 -12.40 -3.89
N SER A 67 -0.07 -12.08 -4.49
CA SER A 67 0.84 -11.07 -3.97
C SER A 67 0.28 -9.67 -4.20
N ALA A 68 0.50 -8.76 -3.26
CA ALA A 68 0.19 -7.34 -3.41
C ALA A 68 1.46 -6.50 -3.51
N TYR A 69 1.48 -5.55 -4.43
CA TYR A 69 2.43 -4.43 -4.38
C TYR A 69 1.73 -3.26 -3.68
N ILE A 70 2.36 -2.69 -2.66
CA ILE A 70 1.73 -1.73 -1.76
C ILE A 70 2.61 -0.49 -1.66
N SER A 71 2.05 0.68 -1.96
CA SER A 71 2.68 1.97 -1.69
C SER A 71 2.68 2.27 -0.19
N THR A 72 3.70 2.96 0.29
CA THR A 72 3.83 3.29 1.72
C THR A 72 4.03 4.79 1.94
N ASN A 73 2.95 5.47 2.30
CA ASN A 73 2.94 6.88 2.63
C ASN A 73 2.66 7.02 4.14
N PRO A 74 3.60 7.54 4.95
CA PRO A 74 4.73 8.37 4.54
C PRO A 74 6.09 7.67 4.53
N GLN A 75 6.14 6.34 4.51
CA GLN A 75 7.40 5.59 4.63
C GLN A 75 8.30 5.62 3.38
N ASN A 76 7.84 6.28 2.31
CA ASN A 76 8.61 6.58 1.10
C ASN A 76 9.10 5.33 0.34
N GLY A 77 8.34 4.23 0.40
CA GLY A 77 8.72 2.98 -0.24
C GLY A 77 7.58 2.24 -0.90
N VAL A 78 7.91 1.26 -1.74
CA VAL A 78 6.97 0.26 -2.24
C VAL A 78 7.40 -1.11 -1.76
N VAL A 79 6.45 -1.88 -1.22
CA VAL A 79 6.68 -3.24 -0.73
C VAL A 79 5.89 -4.26 -1.55
N LYS A 80 6.42 -5.48 -1.67
CA LYS A 80 5.65 -6.67 -2.06
C LYS A 80 5.25 -7.42 -0.80
N VAL A 81 3.98 -7.80 -0.72
CA VAL A 81 3.45 -8.72 0.30
C VAL A 81 3.02 -10.01 -0.41
N ASP A 82 3.59 -11.15 -0.03
CA ASP A 82 3.17 -12.46 -0.57
C ASP A 82 1.84 -12.94 0.07
N PRO A 83 1.18 -13.98 -0.48
CA PRO A 83 -0.06 -14.52 0.09
C PRO A 83 0.04 -15.05 1.54
N HIS A 84 1.27 -15.23 2.05
CA HIS A 84 1.55 -15.68 3.41
C HIS A 84 1.90 -14.51 4.35
N GLY A 85 1.78 -13.27 3.89
CA GLY A 85 2.06 -12.07 4.67
C GLY A 85 3.53 -11.67 4.75
N ARG A 86 4.42 -12.28 3.95
CA ARG A 86 5.85 -11.89 3.96
C ARG A 86 6.03 -10.58 3.19
N VAL A 87 6.65 -9.60 3.85
CA VAL A 87 6.89 -8.26 3.31
C VAL A 87 8.32 -8.16 2.78
N LYS A 88 8.48 -7.69 1.54
CA LYS A 88 9.76 -7.39 0.90
C LYS A 88 9.77 -5.96 0.35
N LEU A 89 10.76 -5.16 0.73
CA LEU A 89 10.98 -3.84 0.14
C LEU A 89 11.46 -3.97 -1.31
N LEU A 90 10.89 -3.15 -2.21
CA LEU A 90 11.27 -3.14 -3.64
C LEU A 90 11.98 -1.86 -4.06
N ALA A 91 11.47 -0.70 -3.63
CA ALA A 91 11.97 0.60 -4.04
C ALA A 91 11.75 1.63 -2.93
N GLY A 92 12.66 2.60 -2.85
CA GLY A 92 12.61 3.69 -1.86
C GLY A 92 12.71 3.22 -0.40
N ASN A 93 12.77 4.17 0.51
CA ASN A 93 12.60 4.02 1.97
C ASN A 93 12.89 5.40 2.63
N ALA A 94 12.97 5.45 3.95
CA ALA A 94 13.32 6.66 4.71
C ALA A 94 14.69 7.30 4.36
N PHE A 95 15.54 6.60 3.61
CA PHE A 95 16.89 7.03 3.20
C PHE A 95 17.03 7.24 1.69
N LYS A 96 16.05 6.81 0.88
CA LYS A 96 16.11 6.82 -0.60
C LYS A 96 14.82 7.38 -1.20
N ILE A 97 14.93 8.47 -1.95
CA ILE A 97 13.79 9.20 -2.51
C ILE A 97 13.16 8.57 -3.76
N GLU A 98 13.65 7.41 -4.21
CA GLU A 98 13.24 6.74 -5.46
C GLU A 98 11.72 6.78 -5.72
N VAL A 99 10.92 6.58 -4.66
CA VAL A 99 9.45 6.69 -4.67
C VAL A 99 8.93 7.50 -3.46
N GLY A 100 9.51 8.70 -3.24
CA GLY A 100 9.22 9.56 -2.08
C GLY A 100 7.72 9.82 -1.87
N GLY A 101 7.16 9.33 -0.77
CA GLY A 101 5.74 9.41 -0.46
C GLY A 101 4.86 8.72 -1.49
N SER A 102 5.23 7.51 -1.94
CA SER A 102 4.45 6.68 -2.88
C SER A 102 2.99 6.57 -2.44
N THR A 103 2.05 6.80 -3.36
CA THR A 103 0.61 6.84 -3.05
C THR A 103 -0.20 5.72 -3.68
N ALA A 104 0.14 5.30 -4.91
CA ALA A 104 -0.50 4.19 -5.61
C ALA A 104 0.44 3.46 -6.56
N VAL A 105 0.06 2.25 -6.97
CA VAL A 105 0.84 1.39 -7.85
C VAL A 105 -0.04 0.69 -8.89
N ALA A 106 0.44 0.60 -10.13
CA ALA A 106 -0.16 -0.19 -11.20
C ALA A 106 0.94 -0.89 -12.00
N SER A 107 0.61 -1.96 -12.72
CA SER A 107 1.59 -2.70 -13.51
C SER A 107 1.36 -2.55 -15.01
N SER A 108 2.46 -2.55 -15.75
CA SER A 108 2.49 -2.76 -17.20
C SER A 108 1.82 -4.09 -17.58
N ARG A 109 1.40 -4.20 -18.85
CA ARG A 109 0.65 -5.36 -19.36
C ARG A 109 1.40 -6.67 -19.22
N ASP A 110 2.72 -6.64 -19.40
CA ASP A 110 3.60 -7.82 -19.30
C ASP A 110 4.10 -8.07 -17.87
N GLY A 111 3.78 -7.20 -16.92
CA GLY A 111 4.18 -7.33 -15.52
C GLY A 111 5.62 -6.90 -15.22
N SER A 112 6.39 -6.44 -16.21
CA SER A 112 7.83 -6.13 -16.05
C SER A 112 8.13 -4.79 -15.38
N VAL A 113 7.15 -3.89 -15.39
CA VAL A 113 7.24 -2.55 -14.81
C VAL A 113 6.06 -2.29 -13.88
N LEU A 114 6.35 -1.72 -12.71
CA LEU A 114 5.39 -1.06 -11.82
C LEU A 114 5.48 0.45 -12.02
N TYR A 115 4.35 1.10 -12.25
CA TYR A 115 4.20 2.55 -12.24
C TYR A 115 3.70 3.00 -10.87
N VAL A 116 4.43 3.91 -10.24
CA VAL A 116 4.17 4.36 -8.87
C VAL A 116 3.93 5.86 -8.88
N THR A 117 2.78 6.32 -8.40
CA THR A 117 2.53 7.75 -8.15
C THR A 117 3.14 8.16 -6.82
N THR A 118 3.66 9.38 -6.72
CA THR A 118 4.34 9.87 -5.52
C THR A 118 3.81 11.22 -5.08
N SER A 119 3.91 11.52 -3.78
CA SER A 119 3.63 12.84 -3.19
C SER A 119 4.91 13.67 -2.96
N GLY A 120 6.08 13.13 -3.30
CA GLY A 120 7.35 13.85 -3.18
C GLY A 120 7.93 13.89 -1.76
N ALA A 121 7.59 12.90 -0.92
CA ALA A 121 7.99 12.80 0.49
C ALA A 121 7.52 13.97 1.38
N GLN A 122 6.46 14.69 0.97
CA GLN A 122 5.99 15.89 1.67
C GLN A 122 5.64 15.65 3.15
N PHE A 123 5.08 14.49 3.47
CA PHE A 123 4.65 14.17 4.83
C PHE A 123 5.82 13.72 5.72
N SER A 124 6.79 12.99 5.18
CA SER A 124 8.00 12.59 5.88
C SER A 124 9.21 12.74 4.95
N PRO A 125 9.87 13.90 4.95
CA PRO A 125 11.03 14.15 4.09
C PRO A 125 12.16 13.14 4.33
N ILE A 126 12.86 12.75 3.27
CA ILE A 126 13.99 11.81 3.36
C ILE A 126 15.09 12.42 4.22
N LEU A 127 15.56 11.67 5.22
CA LEU A 127 16.49 12.14 6.25
C LEU A 127 16.03 13.44 6.95
N GLY A 128 14.71 13.68 7.00
CA GLY A 128 14.10 14.87 7.59
C GLY A 128 14.31 16.17 6.80
N LYS A 129 14.81 16.10 5.56
CA LYS A 129 15.20 17.31 4.80
C LYS A 129 14.77 17.31 3.34
N THR A 130 14.80 16.14 2.68
CA THR A 130 14.65 16.11 1.23
C THR A 130 13.22 15.81 0.83
N ILE A 131 12.66 16.72 0.05
CA ILE A 131 11.41 16.56 -0.69
C ILE A 131 11.69 16.78 -2.17
N GLU A 132 10.78 16.35 -3.03
CA GLU A 132 10.84 16.60 -4.47
C GLU A 132 9.43 16.87 -5.02
N PRO A 133 9.28 17.38 -6.26
CA PRO A 133 7.98 17.38 -6.92
C PRO A 133 7.40 15.97 -7.04
N ALA A 134 6.08 15.87 -6.89
CA ALA A 134 5.35 14.64 -7.18
C ALA A 134 5.62 14.16 -8.62
N LYS A 135 5.75 12.85 -8.81
CA LYS A 135 6.04 12.24 -10.10
C LYS A 135 5.41 10.85 -10.22
N VAL A 136 5.45 10.32 -11.43
CA VAL A 136 5.23 8.89 -11.70
C VAL A 136 6.58 8.24 -11.94
N VAL A 137 6.85 7.14 -11.23
CA VAL A 137 8.12 6.40 -11.29
C VAL A 137 7.87 5.04 -11.92
N ALA A 138 8.72 4.65 -12.87
CA ALA A 138 8.78 3.28 -13.37
C ALA A 138 9.79 2.48 -12.54
N VAL A 139 9.34 1.38 -11.93
CA VAL A 139 10.16 0.43 -11.17
C VAL A 139 10.14 -0.90 -11.92
N HIS A 140 11.30 -1.36 -12.38
CA HIS A 140 11.44 -2.65 -13.06
C HIS A 140 11.50 -3.79 -12.04
N VAL A 141 10.75 -4.87 -12.28
CA VAL A 141 10.58 -6.01 -11.36
C VAL A 141 10.95 -7.35 -11.95
#